data_AF-A0A356L0X4-F1
#
_entry.id   AF-A0A356L0X4-F1
#
_cell.length_a   1.000
_cell.length_b   1.000
_cell.length_c   1.000
_cell.angle_alpha   90.00
_cell.angle_beta   90.00
_cell.angle_gamma   90.00
#
_symmetry.space_group_name_H-M   'P 1'
#
loop_
_entity.id
_entity.type
_entity.pdbx_description
1 polymer ?
#
loop_
_entity_poly.entity_id
_entity_poly.type
_entity_poly.pdbx_seq_one_letter_code
_entity_poly.pdbx_strand_id
1 'polypeptide(L)'
;MKCPKCGKEISAYDKTCPACGTPIIKIRPKRVCMNCGSEVPDDASVCPGCGRPVKRRSTQQGEERDTFHETGTEHTDPKASRIEAIIQALKKDRYAWLQAVLPPVLAFLYHAFFLQDNETFNLMNTALILEGLTFFFGYLDVKDISQRTEMYGGMAFSSRYVYLSYFLPVLSFWERRTLPGMKRHASYPMVHAVLLLLFVVLMLMSSHAVALYGAGSGML
;
A
#
# COMPACT_ATOMS: atom_id res chain seq x y z
N MET A 1 -2.35 -16.68 -48.49
CA MET A 1 -1.92 -17.91 -47.74
C MET A 1 -1.98 -19.10 -48.69
N LYS A 2 -1.29 -20.22 -48.44
CA LYS A 2 -1.33 -21.40 -49.33
C LYS A 2 -2.31 -22.44 -48.79
N CYS A 3 -3.09 -23.06 -49.67
CA CYS A 3 -3.98 -24.15 -49.26
C CYS A 3 -3.14 -25.34 -48.77
N PRO A 4 -3.41 -25.90 -47.58
CA PRO A 4 -2.63 -27.03 -47.04
C PRO A 4 -2.79 -28.32 -47.86
N LYS A 5 -3.86 -28.44 -48.65
CA LYS A 5 -4.14 -29.65 -49.46
C LYS A 5 -3.57 -29.57 -50.89
N CYS A 6 -3.72 -28.43 -51.57
CA CYS A 6 -3.36 -28.31 -52.98
C CYS A 6 -2.24 -27.30 -53.27
N GLY A 7 -1.68 -26.63 -52.26
CA GLY A 7 -0.54 -25.72 -52.38
C GLY A 7 -0.81 -24.40 -53.11
N LYS A 8 -1.97 -24.22 -53.73
CA LYS A 8 -2.35 -23.01 -54.46
C LYS A 8 -2.51 -21.82 -53.53
N GLU A 9 -2.16 -20.63 -54.01
CA GLU A 9 -2.36 -19.38 -53.30
C GLU A 9 -3.86 -19.05 -53.20
N ILE A 10 -4.28 -18.70 -51.99
CA ILE A 10 -5.66 -18.39 -51.62
C ILE A 10 -5.69 -17.09 -50.80
N SER A 11 -6.79 -16.35 -50.93
CA SER A 11 -7.02 -15.12 -50.17
C SER A 11 -7.24 -15.45 -48.69
N ALA A 12 -6.85 -14.54 -47.80
CA ALA A 12 -7.04 -14.71 -46.36
C ALA A 12 -8.53 -14.75 -45.95
N TYR A 13 -9.44 -14.37 -46.84
CA TYR A 13 -10.88 -14.28 -46.59
C TYR A 13 -11.68 -15.49 -47.11
N ASP A 14 -11.08 -16.37 -47.91
CA ASP A 14 -11.78 -17.52 -48.50
C ASP A 14 -12.08 -18.59 -47.44
N LYS A 15 -13.37 -18.93 -47.28
CA LYS A 15 -13.83 -20.02 -46.39
C LYS A 15 -13.53 -21.41 -46.96
N THR A 16 -13.40 -21.48 -48.28
CA THR A 16 -13.19 -22.72 -49.04
C THR A 16 -12.16 -22.43 -50.12
N CYS A 17 -11.21 -23.35 -50.33
CA CYS A 17 -10.24 -23.18 -51.41
C CYS A 17 -10.93 -23.27 -52.78
N PRO A 18 -10.84 -22.23 -53.64
CA PRO A 18 -11.48 -22.23 -54.96
C PRO A 18 -10.90 -23.28 -55.93
N ALA A 19 -9.69 -23.80 -55.64
CA ALA A 19 -9.02 -24.76 -56.51
C ALA A 19 -9.29 -26.23 -56.19
N CYS A 20 -9.58 -26.57 -54.92
CA CYS A 20 -9.73 -27.97 -54.49
C CYS A 20 -10.97 -28.22 -53.62
N GLY A 21 -11.82 -27.20 -53.40
CA GLY A 21 -13.05 -27.31 -52.62
C GLY A 21 -12.86 -27.59 -51.13
N THR A 22 -11.63 -27.56 -50.61
CA THR A 22 -11.36 -27.91 -49.21
C THR A 22 -11.71 -26.75 -48.29
N PRO A 23 -12.52 -26.97 -47.22
CA PRO A 23 -12.86 -25.93 -46.25
C PRO A 23 -11.62 -25.53 -45.45
N ILE A 24 -11.38 -24.23 -45.32
CA ILE A 24 -10.25 -23.70 -44.57
C ILE A 24 -10.72 -23.36 -43.16
N ILE A 25 -10.42 -24.26 -42.22
CA ILE A 25 -10.78 -24.09 -40.80
C ILE A 25 -9.77 -23.15 -40.14
N LYS A 26 -10.23 -21.94 -39.77
CA LYS A 26 -9.44 -20.98 -39.00
C LYS A 26 -9.52 -21.36 -37.52
N ILE A 27 -8.47 -21.97 -36.99
CA ILE A 27 -8.31 -22.12 -35.53
C ILE A 27 -7.92 -20.73 -35.00
N ARG A 28 -8.88 -20.00 -34.42
CA ARG A 28 -8.57 -18.74 -33.72
C ARG A 28 -8.10 -19.07 -32.29
N PRO A 29 -6.93 -18.60 -31.86
CA PRO A 29 -6.44 -18.85 -30.52
C PRO A 29 -7.34 -18.11 -29.50
N LYS A 30 -8.02 -18.86 -28.64
CA LYS A 30 -8.83 -18.29 -27.55
C LYS A 30 -7.93 -17.65 -26.49
N ARG A 31 -8.31 -16.48 -25.96
CA ARG A 31 -7.59 -15.80 -24.87
C ARG A 31 -8.24 -16.13 -23.54
N VAL A 32 -7.44 -16.16 -22.48
CA VAL A 32 -7.92 -16.33 -21.10
C VAL A 32 -7.87 -14.97 -20.40
N CYS A 33 -8.93 -14.59 -19.69
CA CYS A 33 -8.99 -13.34 -18.94
C CYS A 33 -7.99 -13.37 -17.77
N MET A 34 -7.05 -12.42 -17.73
CA MET A 34 -6.07 -12.30 -16.63
C MET A 34 -6.69 -11.93 -15.27
N ASN A 35 -7.98 -11.54 -15.24
CA ASN A 35 -8.64 -11.06 -14.03
C ASN A 35 -9.52 -12.13 -13.36
N CYS A 36 -10.14 -13.01 -14.14
CA CYS A 36 -11.08 -14.01 -13.62
C CYS A 36 -10.86 -15.42 -14.18
N GLY A 37 -9.85 -15.63 -15.04
CA GLY A 37 -9.52 -16.93 -15.61
C GLY A 37 -10.52 -17.46 -16.63
N SER A 38 -11.58 -16.72 -16.97
CA SER A 38 -12.60 -17.14 -17.95
C SER A 38 -12.09 -17.05 -19.39
N GLU A 39 -12.56 -17.95 -20.26
CA GLU A 39 -12.31 -17.86 -21.70
C GLU A 39 -12.94 -16.59 -22.30
N VAL A 40 -12.15 -15.82 -23.05
CA VAL A 40 -12.59 -14.59 -23.74
C VAL A 40 -12.43 -14.80 -25.25
N PRO A 41 -13.53 -14.72 -26.03
CA PRO A 41 -13.46 -14.71 -27.49
C PRO A 41 -12.62 -13.52 -27.98
N ASP A 42 -11.84 -13.71 -29.05
CA ASP A 42 -10.96 -12.66 -29.61
C ASP A 42 -11.70 -11.35 -29.97
N ASP A 43 -12.99 -11.45 -30.24
CA ASP A 43 -13.83 -10.38 -30.74
C ASP A 43 -14.42 -9.53 -29.58
N ALA A 44 -14.41 -10.07 -28.36
CA ALA A 44 -15.03 -9.46 -27.18
C ALA A 44 -14.13 -8.38 -26.56
N SER A 45 -14.64 -7.15 -26.47
CA SER A 45 -14.01 -6.02 -25.77
C SER A 45 -14.22 -6.08 -24.25
N VAL A 46 -15.17 -6.89 -23.79
CA VAL A 46 -15.55 -7.07 -22.39
C VAL A 46 -15.54 -8.56 -22.07
N CYS A 47 -14.95 -8.94 -20.93
CA CYS A 47 -14.95 -10.33 -20.49
C CYS A 47 -16.37 -10.75 -20.07
N PRO A 48 -16.94 -11.82 -20.64
CA PRO A 48 -18.29 -12.29 -20.27
C PRO A 48 -18.36 -12.84 -18.84
N GLY A 49 -17.22 -13.26 -18.25
CA GLY A 49 -17.18 -13.82 -16.90
C GLY A 49 -17.10 -12.79 -15.77
N CYS A 50 -16.49 -11.62 -16.00
CA CYS A 50 -16.31 -10.60 -14.94
C CYS A 50 -16.77 -9.19 -15.33
N GLY A 51 -17.26 -8.97 -16.55
CA GLY A 51 -17.79 -7.68 -17.01
C GLY A 51 -16.73 -6.58 -17.21
N ARG A 52 -15.43 -6.91 -17.11
CA ARG A 52 -14.34 -5.92 -17.22
C ARG A 52 -13.79 -5.82 -18.65
N PRO A 53 -13.35 -4.62 -19.08
CA PRO A 53 -12.80 -4.41 -20.41
C PRO A 53 -11.46 -5.13 -20.57
N VAL A 54 -11.30 -5.85 -21.67
CA VAL A 54 -10.08 -6.59 -22.01
C VAL A 54 -9.35 -5.82 -23.11
N LYS A 55 -8.16 -5.31 -22.79
CA LYS A 55 -7.36 -4.50 -23.72
C LYS A 55 -6.83 -5.40 -24.84
N ARG A 56 -7.23 -5.14 -26.10
CA ARG A 56 -6.66 -5.83 -27.26
C ARG A 56 -5.16 -5.49 -27.34
N ARG A 57 -4.28 -6.51 -27.32
CA ARG A 57 -2.92 -6.35 -27.87
C ARG A 57 -3.09 -6.36 -29.39
N SER A 58 -3.07 -5.19 -30.01
CA SER A 58 -3.06 -5.05 -31.47
C SER A 58 -1.72 -5.53 -32.00
N THR A 59 -1.74 -6.67 -32.69
CA THR A 59 -0.70 -6.99 -33.66
C THR A 59 -0.78 -5.93 -34.77
N GLN A 60 0.36 -5.34 -35.09
CA GLN A 60 0.54 -4.25 -36.04
C GLN A 60 0.00 -4.58 -37.44
N GLN A 61 -0.83 -3.67 -38.01
CA GLN A 61 -0.80 -3.24 -39.42
C GLN A 61 -1.90 -2.17 -39.69
N GLY A 62 -1.48 -0.99 -40.17
CA GLY A 62 -2.12 -0.21 -41.25
C GLY A 62 -3.39 0.62 -41.03
N GLU A 63 -3.20 1.94 -40.85
CA GLU A 63 -3.79 3.07 -41.61
C GLU A 63 -5.25 3.58 -41.42
N GLU A 64 -5.33 4.90 -41.07
CA GLU A 64 -6.37 5.96 -41.27
C GLU A 64 -7.84 5.72 -40.83
N ARG A 65 -8.62 6.67 -40.26
CA ARG A 65 -8.53 8.12 -40.00
C ARG A 65 -9.61 8.52 -38.97
N ASP A 66 -9.42 9.69 -38.34
CA ASP A 66 -10.39 10.61 -37.71
C ASP A 66 -11.27 10.10 -36.53
N THR A 67 -11.27 10.71 -35.34
CA THR A 67 -11.62 12.11 -35.09
C THR A 67 -11.25 12.54 -33.65
N PHE A 68 -10.82 13.81 -33.51
CA PHE A 68 -10.97 14.70 -32.35
C PHE A 68 -10.41 14.28 -30.98
N HIS A 69 -9.30 14.91 -30.56
CA HIS A 69 -9.19 15.39 -29.18
C HIS A 69 -8.33 16.66 -29.12
N GLU A 70 -8.90 17.67 -28.46
CA GLU A 70 -8.31 18.97 -28.18
C GLU A 70 -6.88 18.90 -27.63
N THR A 71 -6.11 19.86 -28.13
CA THR A 71 -4.95 20.50 -27.53
C THR A 71 -4.96 20.50 -26.01
N GLY A 72 -3.90 19.92 -25.46
CA GLY A 72 -3.54 19.99 -24.05
C GLY A 72 -2.19 19.34 -23.83
N THR A 73 -1.17 19.76 -24.59
CA THR A 73 0.23 19.48 -24.19
C THR A 73 0.51 20.29 -22.94
N GLU A 74 0.11 19.72 -21.81
CA GLU A 74 0.51 20.14 -20.49
C GLU A 74 2.03 19.93 -20.42
N HIS A 75 2.78 21.00 -20.69
CA HIS A 75 4.19 21.09 -20.30
C HIS A 75 4.22 21.02 -18.76
N THR A 76 4.15 19.81 -18.23
CA THR A 76 4.41 19.56 -16.82
C THR A 76 5.89 19.79 -16.60
N ASP A 77 6.21 20.88 -15.90
CA ASP A 77 7.57 21.17 -15.46
C ASP A 77 8.11 19.94 -14.71
N PRO A 78 9.25 19.35 -15.12
CA PRO A 78 9.80 18.15 -14.49
C PRO A 78 10.09 18.33 -13.00
N LYS A 79 10.17 19.58 -12.50
CA LYS A 79 10.23 19.88 -11.06
C LYS A 79 8.87 19.75 -10.37
N ALA A 80 7.78 20.19 -11.00
CA ALA A 80 6.42 20.09 -10.46
C ALA A 80 5.99 18.62 -10.32
N SER A 81 6.34 17.76 -11.28
CA SER A 81 6.06 16.32 -11.21
C SER A 81 6.85 15.61 -10.11
N ARG A 82 8.10 16.04 -9.85
CA ARG A 82 8.93 15.49 -8.77
C ARG A 82 8.42 15.88 -7.39
N ILE A 83 7.92 17.12 -7.22
CA ILE A 83 7.32 17.59 -5.97
C ILE A 83 6.03 16.80 -5.67
N GLU A 84 5.15 16.62 -6.66
CA GLU A 84 3.91 15.85 -6.48
C GLU A 84 4.20 14.39 -6.10
N ALA A 85 5.21 13.77 -6.72
CA ALA A 85 5.65 12.42 -6.34
C ALA A 85 6.16 12.35 -4.89
N ILE A 86 6.88 13.36 -4.41
CA ILE A 86 7.34 13.45 -3.01
C ILE A 86 6.15 13.61 -2.07
N ILE A 87 5.21 14.49 -2.39
CA ILE A 87 4.00 14.72 -1.59
C ILE A 87 3.17 13.43 -1.50
N GLN A 88 2.98 12.73 -2.61
CA GLN A 88 2.31 11.42 -2.61
C GLN A 88 3.07 10.39 -1.78
N ALA A 89 4.40 10.36 -1.87
CA ALA A 89 5.23 9.47 -1.08
C ALA A 89 5.19 9.79 0.43
N LEU A 90 4.99 11.04 0.83
CA LEU A 90 4.78 11.45 2.22
C LEU A 90 3.36 11.12 2.70
N LYS A 91 2.34 11.39 1.87
CA LYS A 91 0.95 11.01 2.14
C LYS A 91 0.81 9.50 2.34
N LYS A 92 1.57 8.70 1.58
CA LYS A 92 1.62 7.23 1.70
C LYS A 92 2.18 6.76 3.05
N ASP A 93 3.01 7.54 3.72
CA ASP A 93 3.60 7.16 5.02
C ASP A 93 3.02 7.95 6.20
N ARG A 94 1.95 8.72 5.98
CA ARG A 94 1.41 9.67 6.98
C ARG A 94 1.07 9.01 8.31
N TYR A 95 0.36 7.88 8.31
CA TYR A 95 -0.13 7.27 9.55
C TYR A 95 0.98 6.56 10.30
N ALA A 96 1.94 5.94 9.61
CA ALA A 96 3.15 5.43 10.23
C ALA A 96 3.98 6.54 10.89
N TRP A 97 4.12 7.71 10.26
CA TRP A 97 4.79 8.85 10.88
C TRP A 97 4.03 9.41 12.08
N LEU A 98 2.70 9.53 11.97
CA LEU A 98 1.84 9.95 13.08
C LEU A 98 1.96 8.98 14.26
N GLN A 99 1.90 7.68 14.01
CA GLN A 99 2.08 6.66 15.04
C GLN A 99 3.50 6.65 15.63
N ALA A 100 4.52 6.93 14.81
CA ALA A 100 5.91 6.92 15.24
C ALA A 100 6.26 8.11 16.16
N VAL A 101 5.68 9.28 15.91
CA VAL A 101 6.09 10.54 16.54
C VAL A 101 5.06 11.04 17.55
N LEU A 102 3.77 11.00 17.22
CA LEU A 102 2.76 11.70 18.01
C LEU A 102 2.56 11.11 19.41
N PRO A 103 2.43 9.76 19.60
CA PRO A 103 2.28 9.18 20.92
C PRO A 103 3.45 9.50 21.86
N PRO A 104 4.74 9.26 21.48
CA PRO A 104 5.86 9.57 22.36
C PRO A 104 5.99 11.07 22.66
N VAL A 105 5.76 11.94 21.67
CA VAL A 105 5.90 13.39 21.84
C VAL A 105 4.80 13.94 22.75
N LEU A 106 3.54 13.56 22.56
CA LEU A 106 2.46 14.03 23.42
C LEU A 106 2.58 13.48 24.84
N ALA A 107 2.98 12.22 25.00
CA ALA A 107 3.27 11.65 26.31
C ALA A 107 4.43 12.38 27.00
N PHE A 108 5.51 12.70 26.27
CA PHE A 108 6.61 13.50 26.79
C PHE A 108 6.17 14.91 27.23
N LEU A 109 5.38 15.60 26.41
CA LEU A 109 4.87 16.94 26.75
C LEU A 109 3.98 16.89 27.99
N TYR A 110 3.06 15.92 28.07
CA TYR A 110 2.24 15.73 29.25
C TYR A 110 3.09 15.49 30.50
N HIS A 111 4.10 14.62 30.39
CA HIS A 111 5.04 14.33 31.47
C HIS A 111 5.83 15.58 31.91
N ALA A 112 6.36 16.35 30.96
CA ALA A 112 7.21 17.50 31.27
C ALA A 112 6.44 18.66 31.90
N PHE A 113 5.18 18.87 31.52
CA PHE A 113 4.39 20.02 31.97
C PHE A 113 3.46 19.74 33.15
N PHE A 114 2.91 18.52 33.27
CA PHE A 114 1.80 18.25 34.18
C PHE A 114 2.13 17.31 35.34
N LEU A 115 3.34 16.73 35.43
CA LEU A 115 3.66 15.81 36.54
C LEU A 115 3.68 16.48 37.92
N GLN A 116 3.85 17.80 37.98
CA GLN A 116 4.22 18.55 39.19
C GLN A 116 3.19 18.48 40.33
N ASP A 117 1.90 18.26 40.04
CA ASP A 117 0.85 18.32 41.07
C ASP A 117 0.69 17.01 41.87
N ASN A 118 0.61 15.87 41.17
CA ASN A 118 0.49 14.54 41.77
C ASN A 118 1.23 13.51 40.92
N GLU A 119 2.47 13.22 41.31
CA GLU A 119 3.41 12.45 40.49
C GLU A 119 2.88 11.04 40.16
N THR A 120 2.24 10.34 41.11
CA THR A 120 1.74 8.97 40.87
C THR A 120 0.59 8.91 39.87
N PHE A 121 -0.39 9.81 40.00
CA PHE A 121 -1.54 9.88 39.11
C PHE A 121 -1.13 10.31 37.70
N ASN A 122 -0.27 11.32 37.61
CA ASN A 122 0.19 11.84 36.33
C ASN A 122 1.16 10.87 35.62
N LEU A 123 1.94 10.07 36.35
CA LEU A 123 2.77 9.01 35.76
C LEU A 123 1.89 7.96 35.06
N MET A 124 0.81 7.52 35.72
CA MET A 124 -0.15 6.58 35.12
C MET A 124 -0.84 7.19 33.90
N ASN A 125 -1.30 8.44 33.99
CA ASN A 125 -1.90 9.14 32.85
C ASN A 125 -0.93 9.27 31.67
N THR A 126 0.36 9.50 31.93
CA THR A 126 1.39 9.55 30.89
C THR A 126 1.48 8.22 30.14
N ALA A 127 1.46 7.09 30.86
CA ALA A 127 1.47 5.76 30.24
C ALA A 127 0.17 5.50 29.44
N LEU A 128 -0.99 5.88 29.99
CA LEU A 128 -2.28 5.75 29.31
C LEU A 128 -2.36 6.59 28.03
N ILE A 129 -1.82 7.81 28.03
CA ILE A 129 -1.74 8.66 26.84
C ILE A 129 -0.88 7.98 25.77
N LEU A 130 0.29 7.46 26.14
CA LEU A 130 1.16 6.75 25.21
C LEU A 130 0.45 5.54 24.58
N GLU A 131 -0.13 4.67 25.41
CA GLU A 131 -0.84 3.48 24.91
C GLU A 131 -2.05 3.86 24.05
N GLY A 132 -2.94 4.71 24.56
CA GLY A 132 -4.17 5.10 23.87
C GLY A 132 -3.90 5.70 22.49
N LEU A 133 -2.90 6.59 22.39
CA LEU A 133 -2.50 7.17 21.10
C LEU A 133 -1.81 6.15 20.19
N THR A 134 -0.98 5.26 20.75
CA THR A 134 -0.32 4.19 19.97
C THR A 134 -1.36 3.27 19.33
N PHE A 135 -2.38 2.86 20.09
CA PHE A 135 -3.52 2.08 19.57
C PHE A 135 -4.29 2.84 18.50
N PHE A 136 -4.64 4.10 18.76
CA PHE A 136 -5.43 4.90 17.83
C PHE A 136 -4.72 5.09 16.48
N PHE A 137 -3.45 5.51 16.48
CA PHE A 137 -2.71 5.68 15.24
C PHE A 137 -2.32 4.35 14.59
N GLY A 138 -2.07 3.30 15.38
CA GLY A 138 -1.89 1.95 14.88
C GLY A 138 -3.12 1.44 14.13
N TYR A 139 -4.32 1.69 14.66
CA TYR A 139 -5.57 1.37 13.97
C TYR A 139 -5.69 2.13 12.65
N LEU A 140 -5.35 3.42 12.62
CA LEU A 140 -5.39 4.22 11.39
C LEU A 140 -4.39 3.74 10.34
N ASP A 141 -3.15 3.39 10.73
CA ASP A 141 -2.16 2.85 9.78
C ASP A 141 -2.61 1.48 9.23
N VAL A 142 -3.06 0.57 10.10
CA VAL A 142 -3.60 -0.74 9.68
C VAL A 142 -4.78 -0.56 8.73
N LYS A 143 -5.73 0.32 9.07
CA LYS A 143 -6.90 0.61 8.23
C LYS A 143 -6.49 1.16 6.87
N ASP A 144 -5.57 2.13 6.81
CA ASP A 144 -5.09 2.72 5.56
C ASP A 144 -4.34 1.71 4.69
N ILE A 145 -3.48 0.87 5.28
CA ILE A 145 -2.75 -0.16 4.54
C ILE A 145 -3.70 -1.24 4.01
N SER A 146 -4.68 -1.67 4.81
CA SER A 146 -5.64 -2.72 4.39
C SER A 146 -6.48 -2.34 3.17
N GLN A 147 -6.63 -1.05 2.89
CA GLN A 147 -7.40 -0.53 1.75
C GLN A 147 -6.56 -0.41 0.47
N ARG A 148 -5.24 -0.67 0.51
CA ARG A 148 -4.35 -0.49 -0.63
C ARG A 148 -4.43 -1.65 -1.61
N THR A 149 -4.50 -1.33 -2.89
CA THR A 149 -4.49 -2.29 -4.01
C THR A 149 -3.28 -3.22 -4.00
N GLU A 150 -2.12 -2.75 -3.54
CA GLU A 150 -0.88 -3.51 -3.37
C GLU A 150 -1.01 -4.69 -2.39
N MET A 151 -2.02 -4.66 -1.51
CA MET A 151 -2.28 -5.68 -0.49
C MET A 151 -3.43 -6.64 -0.87
N TYR A 152 -4.12 -6.41 -2.01
CA TYR A 152 -5.15 -7.32 -2.51
C TYR A 152 -4.50 -8.45 -3.34
N GLY A 153 -4.44 -9.66 -2.77
CA GLY A 153 -3.84 -10.79 -3.48
C GLY A 153 -3.54 -12.05 -2.64
N GLY A 154 -4.05 -12.15 -1.41
CA GLY A 154 -4.02 -13.41 -0.67
C GLY A 154 -2.84 -13.62 0.29
N MET A 155 -1.94 -12.65 0.47
CA MET A 155 -1.24 -12.56 1.75
C MET A 155 -2.22 -11.95 2.74
N ALA A 156 -2.99 -12.80 3.41
CA ALA A 156 -3.79 -12.38 4.55
C ALA A 156 -2.90 -11.47 5.41
N PHE A 157 -3.35 -10.23 5.61
CA PHE A 157 -2.71 -9.27 6.49
C PHE A 157 -2.43 -10.01 7.81
N SER A 158 -1.16 -10.33 8.07
CA SER A 158 -0.82 -11.31 9.11
C SER A 158 -1.38 -10.81 10.43
N SER A 159 -2.18 -11.60 11.13
CA SER A 159 -2.72 -11.21 12.44
C SER A 159 -1.60 -10.71 13.35
N ARG A 160 -0.40 -11.29 13.20
CA ARG A 160 0.85 -10.82 13.82
C ARG A 160 1.12 -9.34 13.58
N TYR A 161 1.07 -8.85 12.34
CA TYR A 161 1.35 -7.44 12.03
C TYR A 161 0.31 -6.52 12.70
N VAL A 162 -0.96 -6.92 12.75
CA VAL A 162 -2.02 -6.16 13.45
C VAL A 162 -1.69 -6.04 14.94
N TYR A 163 -1.37 -7.17 15.59
CA TYR A 163 -0.98 -7.17 17.01
C TYR A 163 0.28 -6.33 17.26
N LEU A 164 1.31 -6.48 16.43
CA LEU A 164 2.53 -5.68 16.55
C LEU A 164 2.22 -4.18 16.38
N SER A 165 1.30 -3.82 15.48
CA SER A 165 0.94 -2.41 15.26
C SER A 165 0.27 -1.77 16.47
N TYR A 166 -0.35 -2.56 17.34
CA TYR A 166 -1.03 -2.06 18.52
C TYR A 166 -0.14 -2.07 19.76
N PHE A 167 0.57 -3.18 19.99
CA PHE A 167 1.31 -3.41 21.23
C PHE A 167 2.82 -3.19 21.11
N LEU A 168 3.38 -3.38 19.91
CA LEU A 168 4.83 -3.39 19.67
C LEU A 168 5.18 -2.57 18.41
N PRO A 169 4.88 -1.26 18.40
CA PRO A 169 4.98 -0.41 17.21
C PRO A 169 6.38 -0.40 16.59
N VAL A 170 7.46 -0.48 17.39
CA VAL A 170 8.84 -0.59 16.90
C VAL A 170 9.01 -1.78 15.94
N LEU A 171 8.48 -2.95 16.32
CA LEU A 171 8.55 -4.15 15.50
C LEU A 171 7.61 -4.07 14.30
N SER A 172 6.40 -3.53 14.49
CA SER A 172 5.46 -3.28 13.39
C SER A 172 6.09 -2.42 12.31
N PHE A 173 6.74 -1.32 12.67
CA PHE A 173 7.41 -0.44 11.73
C PHE A 173 8.55 -1.12 10.97
N TRP A 174 9.25 -2.07 11.59
CA TRP A 174 10.26 -2.86 10.90
C TRP A 174 9.63 -3.84 9.91
N GLU A 175 8.59 -4.54 10.31
CA GLU A 175 7.83 -5.47 9.45
C GLU A 175 7.17 -4.72 8.29
N ARG A 176 6.69 -3.50 8.51
CA ARG A 176 6.11 -2.60 7.50
C ARG A 176 7.04 -2.32 6.33
N ARG A 177 8.36 -2.25 6.54
CA ARG A 177 9.35 -2.07 5.46
C ARG A 177 9.43 -3.27 4.50
N THR A 178 8.98 -4.44 4.95
CA THR A 178 9.00 -5.68 4.16
C THR A 178 7.71 -5.88 3.35
N LEU A 179 6.66 -5.11 3.65
CA LEU A 179 5.39 -5.20 2.94
C LEU A 179 5.52 -4.77 1.46
N PRO A 180 4.73 -5.38 0.56
CA PRO A 180 4.75 -5.04 -0.86
C PRO A 180 4.37 -3.56 -1.05
N GLY A 181 5.10 -2.87 -1.94
CA GLY A 181 4.87 -1.46 -2.24
C GLY A 181 5.37 -0.47 -1.19
N MET A 182 5.96 -0.94 -0.09
CA MET A 182 6.53 -0.08 0.95
C MET A 182 8.00 0.28 0.72
N LYS A 183 8.43 1.42 1.28
CA LYS A 183 9.82 1.88 1.24
C LYS A 183 10.67 1.03 2.19
N ARG A 184 11.63 0.28 1.64
CA ARG A 184 12.56 -0.57 2.40
C ARG A 184 13.46 0.21 3.37
N HIS A 185 13.85 1.43 3.02
CA HIS A 185 14.78 2.26 3.81
C HIS A 185 14.09 3.42 4.56
N ALA A 186 12.82 3.25 4.94
CA ALA A 186 12.11 4.31 5.65
C ALA A 186 12.69 4.55 7.05
N SER A 187 12.81 5.81 7.49
CA SER A 187 13.47 6.20 8.75
C SER A 187 12.57 6.14 9.99
N TYR A 188 11.24 6.12 9.84
CA TYR A 188 10.28 6.11 10.96
C TYR A 188 10.53 5.05 12.06
N PRO A 189 11.01 3.82 11.80
CA PRO A 189 11.24 2.85 12.87
C PRO A 189 12.39 3.28 13.79
N MET A 190 13.45 3.88 13.23
CA MET A 190 14.58 4.37 14.01
C MET A 190 14.19 5.61 14.82
N VAL A 191 13.45 6.53 14.20
CA VAL A 191 12.94 7.72 14.88
C VAL A 191 12.05 7.32 16.06
N HIS A 192 11.11 6.41 15.84
CA HIS A 192 10.24 5.92 16.91
C HIS A 192 11.03 5.24 18.04
N ALA A 193 11.99 4.38 17.70
CA ALA A 193 12.81 3.69 18.71
C ALA A 193 13.61 4.67 19.58
N VAL A 194 14.18 5.72 18.98
CA VAL A 194 14.90 6.77 19.73
C VAL A 194 13.94 7.55 20.64
N LEU A 195 12.78 7.98 20.12
CA LEU A 195 11.78 8.70 20.92
C LEU A 195 11.26 7.83 22.08
N LEU A 196 10.99 6.56 21.82
CA LEU A 196 10.53 5.62 22.84
C LEU A 196 11.62 5.36 23.89
N LEU A 197 12.89 5.21 23.49
CA LEU A 197 14.01 5.07 24.42
C LEU A 197 14.13 6.30 25.34
N LEU A 198 14.10 7.51 24.77
CA LEU A 198 14.15 8.75 25.55
C LEU A 198 12.98 8.84 26.54
N PHE A 199 11.77 8.49 26.09
CA PHE A 199 10.59 8.45 26.94
C PHE A 199 10.71 7.42 28.07
N VAL A 200 11.20 6.21 27.78
CA VAL A 200 11.41 5.17 28.80
C VAL A 200 12.44 5.62 29.84
N VAL A 201 13.54 6.22 29.41
CA VAL A 201 14.56 6.77 30.33
C VAL A 201 13.94 7.84 31.23
N LEU A 202 13.15 8.77 30.66
CA LEU A 202 12.43 9.78 31.44
C LEU A 202 11.49 9.14 32.47
N MET A 203 10.70 8.14 32.06
CA MET A 203 9.79 7.42 32.94
C MET A 203 10.53 6.71 34.09
N LEU A 204 11.66 6.07 33.81
CA LEU A 204 12.48 5.44 34.85
C LEU A 204 13.03 6.46 35.84
N MET A 205 13.54 7.59 35.37
CA MET A 205 14.05 8.65 36.24
C MET A 205 12.95 9.21 37.16
N SER A 206 11.76 9.45 36.61
CA SER A 206 10.62 9.94 37.38
C SER A 206 10.09 8.90 38.39
N SER A 207 10.04 7.61 38.02
CA SER A 207 9.57 6.57 38.94
C SER A 207 10.55 6.32 40.09
N HIS A 208 11.85 6.44 39.85
CA HIS A 208 12.86 6.45 40.90
C HIS A 208 12.69 7.63 41.86
N ALA A 209 12.40 8.83 41.34
CA ALA A 209 12.13 10.00 42.17
C ALA A 209 10.89 9.78 43.06
N VAL A 210 9.78 9.32 42.49
CA VAL A 210 8.54 8.98 43.22
C VAL A 210 8.81 7.95 44.33
N ALA A 211 9.57 6.90 44.02
CA ALA A 211 9.88 5.83 44.99
C ALA A 211 10.70 6.36 46.18
N LEU A 212 11.66 7.27 45.95
CA LEU A 212 12.46 7.89 47.01
C LEU A 212 11.61 8.80 47.91
N TYR A 213 10.73 9.62 47.33
CA TYR A 213 9.81 10.47 48.11
C TYR A 213 8.79 9.65 48.91
N GLY A 214 8.26 8.58 48.33
CA GLY A 214 7.34 7.67 49.00
C GLY A 214 7.97 6.91 50.17
N ALA A 215 9.25 6.51 50.06
CA ALA A 215 9.98 5.87 51.14
C ALA A 215 10.33 6.84 52.30
N GLY A 216 10.59 8.12 51.99
CA GLY A 216 10.90 9.15 53.00
C GLY A 216 9.70 9.56 53.87
N SER A 217 8.49 9.60 53.31
CA SER A 217 7.27 9.94 54.06
C SER A 217 6.75 8.80 54.96
N GLY A 218 7.26 7.57 54.82
CA GLY A 218 6.89 6.43 55.67
C GLY A 218 7.72 6.28 56.95
N MET A 219 8.73 7.15 57.16
CA MET A 219 9.65 7.10 58.31
C MET A 219 9.48 8.27 59.31
N LEU A 220 8.42 9.07 59.19
CA LEU A 220 8.06 10.14 60.13
C LEU A 220 6.72 9.87 60.80
#